data_AF-A0A7U5GVP6-F1
#
_entry.id   AF-A0A7U5GVP6-F1
#
_cell.length_a   1.000
_cell.length_b   1.000
_cell.length_c   1.000
_cell.angle_alpha   90.00
_cell.angle_beta   90.00
_cell.angle_gamma   90.00
#
_symmetry.space_group_name_H-M   'P 1'
#
loop_
_entity.id
_entity.type
_entity.pdbx_description
1 polymer ?
#
loop_
_entity_poly.entity_id
_entity_poly.type
_entity_poly.pdbx_seq_one_letter_code
_entity_poly.pdbx_strand_id
1 'polypeptide(L)'
;MYTKWFGHLGTLGSLIGIIFLMKAKDEPSSFFMGFLICLAIMLFFLAVIWEMKLNNREKGIYCKDEEEINNYMLQWISKGGRVTIFTRDMSWANKDKEIKELLFKKAINNELIIIIASNIGLTKKLENDGATIYTYEELGYTPNSRFTIVRTDRIDSKVAIGKERNGKHFIEEFDSSDGYPFHIANDLTNFLIKFNKINKEGTIQNEESK
;
A
#
# COMPACT_ATOMS: atom_id res chain seq x y z
N MET A 1 -8.24 14.72 -2.93
CA MET A 1 -9.56 14.21 -3.37
C MET A 1 -10.44 15.31 -3.97
N TYR A 2 -10.59 16.49 -3.35
CA TYR A 2 -11.42 17.61 -3.86
C TYR A 2 -11.03 18.20 -5.22
N THR A 3 -9.75 18.20 -5.59
CA THR A 3 -9.27 18.78 -6.86
C THR A 3 -9.75 18.04 -8.11
N LYS A 4 -10.08 16.75 -8.02
CA LYS A 4 -10.61 15.98 -9.16
C LYS A 4 -12.06 16.33 -9.49
N TRP A 5 -12.86 16.72 -8.48
CA TRP A 5 -14.25 17.14 -8.64
C TRP A 5 -14.40 18.48 -9.37
N PHE A 6 -13.44 19.39 -9.19
CA PHE A 6 -13.39 20.65 -9.94
C PHE A 6 -13.25 20.43 -11.45
N GLY A 7 -12.58 19.36 -11.88
CA GLY A 7 -12.47 19.01 -13.30
C GLY A 7 -13.83 18.77 -13.95
N HIS A 8 -14.71 18.02 -13.28
CA HIS A 8 -16.06 17.71 -13.77
C HIS A 8 -16.99 18.94 -13.74
N LEU A 9 -16.81 19.84 -12.78
CA LEU A 9 -17.55 21.11 -12.75
C LEU A 9 -17.11 22.05 -13.89
N GLY A 10 -15.81 22.07 -14.19
CA GLY A 10 -15.25 22.84 -15.31
C GLY A 10 -15.72 22.34 -16.67
N THR A 11 -15.77 21.02 -16.87
CA THR A 11 -16.30 20.43 -18.12
C THR A 11 -17.79 20.69 -18.27
N LEU A 12 -18.58 20.57 -17.20
CA LEU A 12 -20.01 20.90 -17.21
C LEU A 12 -20.24 22.39 -17.54
N GLY A 13 -19.50 23.29 -16.89
CA GLY A 13 -19.57 24.73 -17.16
C GLY A 13 -19.19 25.09 -18.59
N SER A 14 -18.16 24.44 -19.15
CA SER A 14 -17.75 24.61 -20.55
C SER A 14 -18.83 24.15 -21.53
N LEU A 15 -19.47 23.00 -21.26
CA LEU A 15 -20.55 22.47 -22.09
C LEU A 15 -21.76 23.41 -22.09
N ILE A 16 -22.14 23.92 -20.92
CA ILE A 16 -23.21 24.91 -20.77
C ILE A 16 -22.84 26.21 -21.51
N GLY A 17 -21.59 26.69 -21.39
CA GLY A 17 -21.10 27.87 -22.10
C GLY A 17 -21.18 27.73 -23.62
N ILE A 18 -20.83 26.57 -24.18
CA ILE A 18 -20.96 26.27 -25.61
C ILE A 18 -22.44 26.29 -26.04
N ILE A 19 -23.34 25.72 -25.24
CA ILE A 19 -24.79 25.74 -25.52
C ILE A 19 -25.32 27.18 -25.55
N PHE A 20 -24.90 28.04 -24.61
CA PHE A 20 -25.26 29.46 -24.61
C PHE A 20 -24.66 30.23 -25.80
N LEU A 21 -23.43 29.91 -26.22
CA LEU A 21 -22.80 30.51 -27.39
C LEU A 21 -23.57 30.15 -28.69
N MET A 22 -24.04 28.91 -28.81
CA MET A 22 -24.88 28.49 -29.94
C MET A 22 -26.23 29.23 -29.97
N LYS A 23 -26.81 29.52 -28.80
CA LYS A 23 -28.02 30.35 -28.69
C LYS A 23 -27.83 31.75 -29.26
N ALA A 24 -26.67 32.35 -29.06
CA ALA A 24 -26.38 33.70 -29.53
C ALA A 24 -26.23 33.81 -31.06
N LYS A 25 -26.05 32.69 -31.77
CA LYS A 25 -25.73 32.68 -33.20
C LYS A 25 -26.89 32.25 -34.10
N ASP A 26 -27.61 31.20 -33.74
CA ASP A 26 -28.48 30.50 -34.70
C ASP A 26 -29.92 30.22 -34.18
N GLU A 27 -30.39 30.92 -33.14
CA GLU A 27 -31.67 30.69 -32.42
C GLU A 27 -32.14 29.21 -32.43
N PRO A 28 -31.36 28.28 -31.86
CA PRO A 28 -31.79 26.89 -31.73
C PRO A 28 -33.13 26.81 -30.98
N SER A 29 -33.94 25.81 -31.32
CA SER A 29 -35.22 25.64 -30.63
C SER A 29 -35.02 25.48 -29.11
N SER A 30 -35.84 26.15 -28.32
CA SER A 30 -35.79 26.12 -26.85
C SER A 30 -35.82 24.68 -26.32
N PHE A 31 -36.54 23.79 -27.01
CA PHE A 31 -36.60 22.36 -26.72
C PHE A 31 -35.24 21.66 -26.86
N PHE A 32 -34.50 21.91 -27.95
CA PHE A 32 -33.21 21.28 -28.19
C PHE A 32 -32.16 21.73 -27.16
N MET A 33 -32.17 23.00 -26.75
CA MET A 33 -31.33 23.47 -25.65
C MET A 33 -31.67 22.81 -24.32
N GLY A 34 -32.96 22.71 -23.99
CA GLY A 34 -33.40 22.04 -22.77
C GLY A 34 -32.94 20.57 -22.73
N PHE A 35 -33.03 19.88 -23.86
CA PHE A 35 -32.52 18.51 -24.02
C PHE A 35 -31.01 18.43 -23.80
N LEU A 36 -30.21 19.29 -24.42
CA LEU A 36 -28.75 19.28 -24.27
C LEU A 36 -28.30 19.57 -22.83
N ILE A 37 -28.95 20.52 -22.15
CA ILE A 37 -28.66 20.82 -20.75
C ILE A 37 -28.99 19.62 -19.87
N CYS A 38 -30.16 19.00 -20.08
CA CYS A 38 -30.57 17.81 -19.33
C CYS A 38 -29.61 16.63 -19.56
N LEU A 39 -29.18 16.41 -20.81
CA LEU A 39 -28.20 15.40 -21.18
C LEU A 39 -26.85 15.65 -20.51
N ALA A 40 -26.37 16.91 -20.50
CA ALA A 40 -25.11 17.28 -19.85
C ALA A 40 -25.14 17.01 -18.34
N ILE A 41 -26.24 17.37 -17.67
CA ILE A 41 -26.46 17.10 -16.25
C ILE A 41 -26.50 15.58 -15.99
N MET A 42 -27.23 14.82 -16.82
CA MET A 42 -27.32 13.36 -16.70
C MET A 42 -25.93 12.70 -16.82
N LEU A 43 -25.14 13.08 -17.83
CA LEU A 43 -23.80 12.54 -18.05
C LEU A 43 -22.84 12.91 -16.91
N PHE A 44 -22.95 14.11 -16.35
CA PHE A 44 -22.19 14.52 -15.17
C PHE A 44 -22.48 13.62 -13.97
N PHE A 45 -23.76 13.37 -13.65
CA PHE A 45 -24.11 12.47 -12.56
C PHE A 45 -23.66 11.03 -12.81
N LEU A 46 -23.76 10.53 -14.04
CA LEU A 46 -23.26 9.21 -14.40
C LEU A 46 -21.74 9.11 -14.21
N ALA A 47 -20.98 10.12 -14.63
CA ALA A 47 -19.53 10.17 -14.45
C ALA A 47 -19.15 10.18 -12.96
N VAL A 48 -19.82 11.00 -12.15
CA VAL A 48 -19.63 11.05 -10.70
C VAL A 48 -19.94 9.70 -10.05
N ILE A 49 -21.08 9.09 -10.37
CA ILE A 49 -21.48 7.79 -9.82
C ILE A 49 -20.48 6.69 -10.23
N TRP A 50 -20.02 6.71 -11.48
CA TRP A 50 -19.02 5.76 -11.96
C TRP A 50 -17.70 5.91 -11.22
N GLU A 51 -17.21 7.14 -11.06
CA GLU A 51 -15.96 7.41 -10.34
C GLU A 51 -16.07 7.03 -8.86
N MET A 52 -17.19 7.35 -8.21
CA MET A 52 -17.47 6.92 -6.84
C MET A 52 -17.43 5.39 -6.74
N LYS A 53 -18.10 4.67 -7.64
CA LYS A 53 -18.07 3.20 -7.66
C LYS A 53 -16.68 2.62 -7.92
N LEU A 54 -15.87 3.27 -8.75
CA LEU A 54 -14.51 2.83 -9.06
C LEU A 54 -13.59 3.02 -7.84
N ASN A 55 -13.71 4.16 -7.17
CA ASN A 55 -12.90 4.50 -6.01
C ASN A 55 -13.34 3.78 -4.72
N ASN A 56 -14.59 3.31 -4.64
CA ASN A 56 -15.10 2.51 -3.53
C ASN A 56 -14.91 0.99 -3.70
N ARG A 57 -14.26 0.51 -4.77
CA ARG A 57 -13.88 -0.91 -4.82
C ARG A 57 -12.83 -1.13 -3.76
N GLU A 58 -13.22 -1.82 -2.68
CA GLU A 58 -12.32 -2.19 -1.60
C GLU A 58 -11.13 -2.94 -2.20
N LYS A 59 -9.94 -2.33 -2.16
CA LYS A 59 -8.70 -2.96 -2.62
C LYS A 59 -8.23 -3.91 -1.52
N GLY A 60 -8.78 -5.11 -1.47
CA GLY A 60 -8.36 -6.08 -0.47
C GLY A 60 -9.14 -7.38 -0.49
N ILE A 61 -8.72 -8.31 0.36
CA ILE A 61 -9.33 -9.62 0.51
C ILE A 61 -9.71 -9.89 1.97
N TYR A 62 -10.84 -10.54 2.18
CA TYR A 62 -11.17 -11.13 3.48
C TYR A 62 -10.59 -12.53 3.54
N CYS A 63 -9.80 -12.80 4.57
CA CYS A 63 -9.25 -14.12 4.86
C CYS A 63 -10.06 -14.75 6.01
N LYS A 64 -10.49 -15.99 5.83
CA LYS A 64 -11.30 -16.73 6.81
C LYS A 64 -10.46 -17.38 7.90
N ASP A 65 -9.26 -17.83 7.55
CA ASP A 65 -8.38 -18.61 8.40
C ASP A 65 -6.90 -18.31 8.12
N GLU A 66 -6.01 -18.91 8.92
CA GLU A 66 -4.55 -18.77 8.79
C GLU A 66 -4.04 -19.30 7.45
N GLU A 67 -4.73 -20.27 6.83
CA GLU A 67 -4.36 -20.86 5.54
C GLU A 67 -4.60 -19.88 4.38
N GLU A 68 -5.76 -19.22 4.33
CA GLU A 68 -6.04 -18.16 3.34
C GLU A 68 -5.06 -16.97 3.49
N ILE A 69 -4.68 -16.63 4.72
CA ILE A 69 -3.65 -15.59 4.99
C ILE A 69 -2.30 -16.04 4.42
N ASN A 70 -1.88 -17.27 4.72
CA ASN A 70 -0.60 -17.81 4.28
C ASN A 70 -0.52 -17.91 2.75
N ASN A 71 -1.57 -18.43 2.11
CA ASN A 71 -1.68 -18.49 0.66
C ASN A 71 -1.59 -17.10 0.03
N TYR A 72 -2.26 -16.11 0.61
CA TYR A 72 -2.13 -14.72 0.17
C TYR A 72 -0.68 -14.22 0.32
N MET A 73 -0.07 -14.40 1.49
CA MET A 73 1.29 -13.93 1.75
C MET A 73 2.31 -14.60 0.84
N LEU A 74 2.12 -15.88 0.52
CA LEU A 74 2.96 -16.61 -0.43
C LEU A 74 2.84 -16.03 -1.84
N GLN A 75 1.63 -15.76 -2.32
CA GLN A 75 1.41 -15.08 -3.60
C GLN A 75 1.92 -13.63 -3.60
N TRP A 76 1.82 -12.94 -2.47
CA TRP A 76 2.28 -11.57 -2.31
C TRP A 76 3.81 -11.50 -2.37
N ILE A 77 4.50 -12.28 -1.53
CA ILE A 77 5.97 -12.28 -1.38
C ILE A 77 6.66 -12.89 -2.60
N SER A 78 6.02 -13.83 -3.30
CA SER A 78 6.59 -14.45 -4.51
C SER A 78 6.70 -13.48 -5.68
N LYS A 79 6.08 -12.30 -5.60
CA LYS A 79 6.31 -11.21 -6.56
C LYS A 79 7.81 -10.89 -6.63
N GLY A 80 8.31 -10.70 -7.86
CA GLY A 80 9.74 -10.52 -8.10
C GLY A 80 10.32 -9.28 -7.41
N GLY A 81 11.64 -9.29 -7.16
CA GLY A 81 12.36 -8.18 -6.54
C GLY A 81 12.36 -8.21 -5.01
N ARG A 82 12.87 -7.13 -4.43
CA ARG A 82 13.05 -6.97 -2.98
C ARG A 82 11.71 -6.87 -2.25
N VAL A 83 11.63 -7.52 -1.09
CA VAL A 83 10.47 -7.56 -0.21
C VAL A 83 10.89 -7.05 1.16
N THR A 84 10.08 -6.18 1.75
CA THR A 84 10.24 -5.71 3.12
C THR A 84 9.05 -6.14 3.96
N ILE A 85 9.31 -6.92 5.01
CA ILE A 85 8.29 -7.44 5.91
C ILE A 85 8.39 -6.71 7.23
N PHE A 86 7.33 -6.00 7.60
CA PHE A 86 7.16 -5.40 8.92
C PHE A 86 6.23 -6.26 9.75
N THR A 87 6.75 -6.85 10.82
CA THR A 87 6.02 -7.87 11.59
C THR A 87 6.40 -7.86 13.06
N ARG A 88 5.55 -8.45 13.89
CA ARG A 88 5.80 -8.54 15.34
C ARG A 88 6.67 -9.73 15.71
N ASP A 89 6.30 -10.92 15.23
CA ASP A 89 6.85 -12.19 15.73
C ASP A 89 7.10 -13.26 14.65
N MET A 90 6.71 -13.03 13.39
CA MET A 90 6.83 -14.01 12.29
C MET A 90 6.26 -15.41 12.58
N SER A 91 5.36 -15.54 13.56
CA SER A 91 4.84 -16.85 13.95
C SER A 91 4.15 -17.61 12.81
N TRP A 92 3.46 -16.89 11.92
CA TRP A 92 2.82 -17.39 10.70
C TRP A 92 3.82 -18.07 9.74
N ALA A 93 4.96 -17.44 9.50
CA ALA A 93 5.98 -17.95 8.58
C ALA A 93 6.80 -19.11 9.15
N ASN A 94 6.88 -19.25 10.47
CA ASN A 94 7.68 -20.31 11.08
C ASN A 94 6.99 -21.69 11.03
N LYS A 95 5.65 -21.70 11.01
CA LYS A 95 4.85 -22.93 10.94
C LYS A 95 4.67 -23.43 9.51
N ASP A 96 4.65 -22.52 8.55
CA ASP A 96 4.37 -22.82 7.15
C ASP A 96 5.67 -23.09 6.37
N LYS A 97 5.77 -24.30 5.82
CA LYS A 97 6.97 -24.75 5.12
C LYS A 97 7.23 -23.97 3.83
N GLU A 98 6.19 -23.70 3.05
CA GLU A 98 6.34 -23.08 1.73
C GLU A 98 6.73 -21.62 1.85
N ILE A 99 6.11 -20.90 2.80
CA ILE A 99 6.49 -19.52 3.11
C ILE A 99 7.93 -19.46 3.59
N LYS A 100 8.33 -20.39 4.47
CA LYS A 100 9.69 -20.45 4.99
C LYS A 100 10.71 -20.65 3.86
N GLU A 101 10.47 -21.60 2.96
CA GLU A 101 11.32 -21.83 1.78
C GLU A 101 11.39 -20.60 0.87
N LEU A 102 10.26 -19.92 0.64
CA LEU A 102 10.21 -18.68 -0.12
C LEU A 102 11.04 -17.57 0.52
N LEU A 103 10.97 -17.41 1.85
CA LEU A 103 11.77 -16.42 2.59
C LEU A 103 13.26 -16.73 2.50
N PHE A 104 13.66 -17.99 2.63
CA PHE A 104 15.06 -18.40 2.44
C PHE A 104 15.55 -18.10 1.02
N LYS A 105 14.74 -18.41 0.00
CA LYS A 105 15.06 -18.06 -1.39
C LYS A 105 15.25 -16.55 -1.57
N LYS A 106 14.39 -15.73 -0.94
CA LYS A 106 14.52 -14.27 -0.97
C LYS A 106 15.76 -13.78 -0.21
N ALA A 107 16.09 -14.41 0.92
CA ALA A 107 17.30 -14.12 1.68
C ALA A 107 18.57 -14.37 0.86
N ILE A 108 18.69 -15.57 0.25
CA ILE A 108 19.83 -15.98 -0.60
C ILE A 108 20.06 -14.99 -1.75
N ASN A 109 18.98 -14.45 -2.30
CA ASN A 109 19.05 -13.47 -3.39
C ASN A 109 19.31 -12.03 -2.91
N ASN A 110 19.52 -11.79 -1.61
CA ASN A 110 19.61 -10.46 -0.98
C ASN A 110 18.37 -9.59 -1.27
N GLU A 111 17.20 -10.23 -1.39
CA GLU A 111 15.91 -9.62 -1.69
C GLU A 111 15.01 -9.51 -0.45
N LEU A 112 15.46 -9.88 0.75
CA LEU A 112 14.63 -9.90 1.94
C LEU A 112 15.10 -8.89 2.98
N ILE A 113 14.21 -7.96 3.35
CA ILE A 113 14.36 -7.11 4.53
C ILE A 113 13.27 -7.49 5.53
N ILE A 114 13.64 -7.72 6.79
CA ILE A 114 12.68 -7.97 7.88
C ILE A 114 12.89 -6.92 8.96
N ILE A 115 11.79 -6.27 9.35
CA ILE A 115 11.70 -5.40 10.51
C ILE A 115 10.83 -6.14 11.54
N ILE A 116 11.42 -6.51 12.67
CA ILE A 116 10.78 -7.34 13.70
C ILE A 116 10.94 -6.74 15.10
N ALA A 117 10.10 -7.14 16.06
CA ALA A 117 10.25 -6.70 17.45
C ALA A 117 11.63 -7.04 18.00
N SER A 118 11.96 -8.33 18.02
CA SER A 118 13.26 -8.83 18.46
C SER A 118 13.71 -10.01 17.60
N ASN A 119 15.01 -10.32 17.63
CA ASN A 119 15.56 -11.40 16.85
C ASN A 119 15.12 -12.77 17.38
N ILE A 120 14.65 -13.64 16.48
CA ILE A 120 14.25 -15.01 16.77
C ILE A 120 15.12 -16.01 16.00
N GLY A 121 15.04 -17.29 16.36
CA GLY A 121 15.84 -18.33 15.69
C GLY A 121 15.64 -18.38 14.16
N LEU A 122 14.45 -18.03 13.66
CA LEU A 122 14.19 -17.93 12.23
C LEU A 122 14.91 -16.74 11.58
N THR A 123 14.84 -15.55 12.17
CA THR A 123 15.45 -14.34 11.58
C THR A 123 16.96 -14.44 11.54
N LYS A 124 17.59 -15.04 12.56
CA LYS A 124 19.04 -15.33 12.56
C LYS A 124 19.47 -16.23 11.40
N LYS A 125 18.67 -17.26 11.09
CA LYS A 125 18.95 -18.15 9.95
C LYS A 125 18.80 -17.42 8.63
N LEU A 126 17.74 -16.60 8.49
CA LEU A 126 17.53 -15.80 7.29
C LEU A 126 18.65 -14.75 7.12
N GLU A 127 19.12 -14.14 8.20
CA GLU A 127 20.23 -13.18 8.19
C GLU A 127 21.51 -13.81 7.68
N ASN A 128 21.85 -15.00 8.18
CA ASN A 128 23.01 -15.77 7.72
C ASN A 128 22.95 -16.09 6.21
N ASP A 129 21.75 -16.24 5.66
CA ASP A 129 21.53 -16.53 4.25
C ASP A 129 21.42 -15.27 3.38
N GLY A 130 21.55 -14.07 3.95
CA GLY A 130 21.59 -12.80 3.21
C GLY A 130 20.39 -11.86 3.42
N ALA A 131 19.44 -12.22 4.27
CA ALA A 131 18.38 -11.29 4.65
C ALA A 131 18.93 -10.14 5.49
N THR A 132 18.42 -8.92 5.29
CA THR A 132 18.72 -7.80 6.17
C THR A 132 17.70 -7.73 7.29
N ILE A 133 18.14 -7.82 8.55
CA ILE A 133 17.26 -7.79 9.71
C ILE A 133 17.45 -6.48 10.49
N TYR A 134 16.33 -5.86 10.85
CA TYR A 134 16.26 -4.69 11.73
C TYR A 134 15.30 -4.99 12.87
N THR A 135 15.61 -4.48 14.06
CA THR A 135 14.75 -4.63 15.23
C THR A 135 14.21 -3.29 15.71
N TYR A 136 13.11 -3.32 16.46
CA TYR A 136 12.57 -2.13 17.13
C TYR A 136 12.39 -2.32 18.64
N GLU A 137 13.02 -3.36 19.21
CA GLU A 137 13.03 -3.66 20.65
C GLU A 137 13.48 -2.45 21.48
N GLU A 138 14.54 -1.77 21.05
CA GLU A 138 15.15 -0.63 21.75
C GLU A 138 14.21 0.58 21.88
N LEU A 139 13.13 0.64 21.08
CA LEU A 139 12.15 1.72 21.18
C LEU A 139 11.23 1.57 22.39
N GLY A 140 11.21 0.41 23.07
CA GLY A 140 10.28 0.13 24.17
C GLY A 140 8.80 0.20 23.73
N TYR A 141 8.54 0.11 22.42
CA TYR A 141 7.22 0.24 21.81
C TYR A 141 6.98 -0.88 20.80
N THR A 142 5.79 -1.45 20.82
CA THR A 142 5.36 -2.47 19.84
C THR A 142 4.28 -1.89 18.95
N PRO A 143 4.60 -1.54 17.69
CA PRO A 143 3.61 -1.07 16.74
C PRO A 143 2.53 -2.13 16.49
N ASN A 144 1.27 -1.68 16.43
CA ASN A 144 0.14 -2.54 16.05
C ASN A 144 0.14 -2.84 14.55
N SER A 145 0.77 -1.97 13.76
CA SER A 145 0.84 -2.09 12.30
C SER A 145 1.68 -3.29 11.89
N ARG A 146 1.15 -4.09 10.96
CA ARG A 146 1.88 -5.15 10.26
C ARG A 146 1.62 -4.99 8.78
N PHE A 147 2.68 -5.00 8.00
CA PHE A 147 2.55 -4.81 6.56
C PHE A 147 3.71 -5.44 5.82
N THR A 148 3.52 -5.71 4.54
CA THR A 148 4.56 -6.24 3.66
C THR A 148 4.60 -5.44 2.37
N ILE A 149 5.76 -4.86 2.10
CA ILE A 149 6.04 -4.11 0.87
C ILE A 149 6.72 -5.07 -0.10
N VAL A 150 6.19 -5.15 -1.32
CA VAL A 150 6.79 -5.92 -2.43
C VAL A 150 7.33 -4.97 -3.46
N ARG A 151 8.36 -5.42 -4.19
CA ARG A 151 9.11 -4.60 -5.15
C ARG A 151 9.61 -3.32 -4.48
N THR A 152 10.16 -3.45 -3.27
CA THR A 152 10.76 -2.33 -2.54
C THR A 152 11.76 -1.61 -3.45
N ASP A 153 11.82 -0.28 -3.35
CA ASP A 153 12.68 0.61 -4.14
C ASP A 153 12.27 0.77 -5.62
N ARG A 154 11.05 0.36 -6.02
CA ARG A 154 10.54 0.51 -7.39
C ARG A 154 9.32 1.42 -7.47
N ILE A 155 9.09 2.03 -8.63
CA ILE A 155 7.91 2.89 -8.84
C ILE A 155 6.59 2.12 -8.74
N ASP A 156 6.61 0.82 -9.02
CA ASP A 156 5.48 -0.11 -8.93
C ASP A 156 5.45 -0.88 -7.60
N SER A 157 6.11 -0.38 -6.55
CA SER A 157 6.00 -0.90 -5.20
C SER A 157 4.53 -0.96 -4.74
N LYS A 158 4.21 -1.98 -3.97
CA LYS A 158 2.89 -2.14 -3.35
C LYS A 158 3.06 -2.58 -1.90
N VAL A 159 2.11 -2.20 -1.05
CA VAL A 159 2.04 -2.62 0.35
C VAL A 159 0.74 -3.38 0.62
N ALA A 160 0.86 -4.50 1.32
CA ALA A 160 -0.27 -5.20 1.90
C ALA A 160 -0.30 -4.91 3.41
N ILE A 161 -1.44 -4.47 3.93
CA ILE A 161 -1.65 -4.15 5.34
C ILE A 161 -2.73 -5.07 5.89
N GLY A 162 -2.39 -5.89 6.88
CA GLY A 162 -3.36 -6.73 7.58
C GLY A 162 -4.10 -5.93 8.66
N LYS A 163 -5.43 -5.96 8.65
CA LYS A 163 -6.29 -5.37 9.68
C LYS A 163 -7.45 -6.28 10.03
N GLU A 164 -8.00 -6.11 11.22
CA GLU A 164 -9.26 -6.77 11.60
C GLU A 164 -10.43 -5.87 11.22
N ARG A 165 -11.43 -6.44 10.54
CA ARG A 165 -12.65 -5.72 10.14
C ARG A 165 -13.86 -6.63 10.33
N ASN A 166 -14.81 -6.18 11.14
CA ASN A 166 -16.02 -6.94 11.47
C ASN A 166 -15.73 -8.36 12.00
N GLY A 167 -14.68 -8.51 12.83
CA GLY A 167 -14.26 -9.80 13.39
C GLY A 167 -13.62 -10.76 12.37
N LYS A 168 -13.28 -10.28 11.16
CA LYS A 168 -12.58 -11.05 10.12
C LYS A 168 -11.24 -10.40 9.79
N HIS A 169 -10.27 -11.23 9.43
CA HIS A 169 -9.00 -10.73 8.93
C HIS A 169 -9.20 -10.17 7.51
N PHE A 170 -8.74 -8.95 7.28
CA PHE A 170 -8.81 -8.28 6.00
C PHE A 170 -7.44 -7.75 5.63
N ILE A 171 -6.96 -8.12 4.44
CA ILE A 171 -5.70 -7.63 3.92
C ILE A 171 -6.01 -6.59 2.84
N GLU A 172 -5.59 -5.36 3.10
CA GLU A 172 -5.78 -4.24 2.20
C GLU A 172 -4.51 -3.97 1.40
N GLU A 173 -4.67 -3.77 0.10
CA GLU A 173 -3.58 -3.51 -0.83
C GLU A 173 -3.55 -2.04 -1.23
N PHE A 174 -2.36 -1.46 -1.16
CA PHE A 174 -2.10 -0.10 -1.63
C PHE A 174 -0.92 -0.09 -2.59
N ASP A 175 -1.06 0.61 -3.69
CA ASP A 175 0.02 0.94 -4.61
C ASP A 175 0.67 2.29 -4.24
N SER A 176 1.77 2.62 -4.92
CA SER A 176 2.50 3.89 -4.73
C SER A 176 1.67 5.14 -5.04
N SER A 177 0.53 5.01 -5.72
CA SER A 177 -0.41 6.10 -6.02
C SER A 177 -1.56 6.24 -5.04
N ASP A 178 -1.76 5.25 -4.15
CA ASP A 178 -2.84 5.20 -3.16
C ASP A 178 -2.63 6.13 -1.94
N GLY A 179 -1.64 7.01 -2.01
CA GLY A 179 -1.46 8.10 -1.06
C GLY A 179 -0.87 7.67 0.29
N TYR A 180 -1.51 8.10 1.39
CA TYR A 180 -0.92 8.05 2.74
C TYR A 180 -0.51 6.66 3.25
N PRO A 181 -1.29 5.57 3.07
CA PRO A 181 -0.95 4.26 3.65
C PRO A 181 0.40 3.72 3.15
N PHE A 182 0.66 3.86 1.85
CA PHE A 182 1.93 3.45 1.25
C PHE A 182 3.09 4.30 1.79
N HIS A 183 2.95 5.63 1.77
CA HIS A 183 4.01 6.54 2.21
C HIS A 183 4.34 6.38 3.70
N ILE A 184 3.33 6.21 4.56
CA ILE A 184 3.54 5.97 5.99
C ILE A 184 4.28 4.65 6.22
N ALA A 185 3.89 3.57 5.52
CA ALA A 185 4.57 2.28 5.63
C ALA A 185 6.05 2.37 5.19
N ASN A 186 6.31 3.10 4.11
CA ASN A 186 7.65 3.34 3.59
C ASN A 186 8.49 4.22 4.54
N ASP A 187 7.91 5.30 5.07
CA ASP A 187 8.58 6.20 5.99
C ASP A 187 8.91 5.52 7.31
N LEU A 188 7.99 4.71 7.86
CA LEU A 188 8.24 3.93 9.07
C LEU A 188 9.36 2.90 8.85
N THR A 189 9.37 2.25 7.68
CA THR A 189 10.43 1.34 7.26
C THR A 189 11.78 2.06 7.22
N ASN A 190 11.85 3.19 6.51
CA ASN A 190 13.07 3.97 6.35
C ASN A 190 13.58 4.57 7.67
N PHE A 191 12.66 5.01 8.53
CA PHE A 191 12.98 5.50 9.86
C PHE A 191 13.68 4.43 10.69
N LEU A 192 13.12 3.22 10.76
CA LEU A 192 13.70 2.13 11.55
C LEU A 192 15.02 1.62 10.97
N ILE A 193 15.15 1.56 9.64
CA ILE A 193 16.41 1.24 8.97
C ILE A 193 17.50 2.22 9.38
N LYS A 194 17.20 3.53 9.33
CA LYS A 194 18.16 4.58 9.71
C LYS A 194 18.49 4.53 11.19
N PHE A 195 17.48 4.39 12.05
CA PHE A 195 17.65 4.25 13.50
C PHE A 195 18.60 3.10 13.85
N ASN A 196 18.39 1.91 13.27
CA ASN A 196 19.25 0.76 13.51
C ASN A 196 20.69 0.96 12.99
N LYS A 197 20.89 1.64 11.86
CA LYS A 197 22.22 1.93 11.32
C LYS A 197 23.00 2.85 12.26
N ILE A 198 22.35 3.92 12.74
CA ILE A 198 22.95 4.87 13.69
C ILE A 198 23.32 4.17 15.00
N ASN A 199 22.44 3.33 15.55
CA ASN A 199 22.73 2.63 16.81
C ASN A 199 23.86 1.61 16.68
N LYS A 200 23.98 0.94 15.52
CA LYS A 200 25.13 0.06 15.24
C LYS A 200 26.44 0.83 15.21
N GLU A 201 26.49 1.98 14.53
CA GLU A 201 27.69 2.83 14.45
C GLU A 201 28.09 3.42 15.81
N GLY A 202 27.11 3.88 16.61
CA GLY A 202 27.37 4.41 17.95
C GLY A 202 27.83 3.36 18.96
N THR A 203 27.42 2.10 18.80
CA THR A 203 27.89 0.99 19.64
C THR A 203 29.37 0.68 19.38
N ILE A 204 29.78 0.66 18.11
CA ILE A 204 31.16 0.36 17.70
C ILE A 204 32.14 1.42 18.23
N GLN A 205 31.80 2.72 18.14
CA GLN A 205 32.65 3.80 18.64
C GLN A 205 32.86 3.76 20.17
N ASN A 206 31.85 3.31 20.93
CA ASN A 206 31.96 3.19 22.38
C ASN A 206 32.82 2.00 22.83
N GLU A 207 32.93 0.94 22.02
CA GLU A 207 33.81 -0.20 22.29
C GLU A 207 35.28 0.09 21.95
N GLU A 208 35.56 0.89 20.92
CA GLU A 208 36.94 1.29 20.56
C GLU A 208 37.55 2.35 21.50
N SER A 209 36.73 2.98 22.36
CA SER A 209 37.15 4.01 23.32
C SER A 209 37.42 3.48 24.74
N LYS A 210 37.27 2.16 24.97
CA LYS A 210 37.54 1.48 26.24
C LYS A 210 38.80 0.62 26.14
#